data_AF-A0A4R6S9I5-F1
#
_entry.id   AF-A0A4R6S9I5-F1
#
_cell.length_a   1.000
_cell.length_b   1.000
_cell.length_c   1.000
_cell.angle_alpha   90.00
_cell.angle_beta   90.00
_cell.angle_gamma   90.00
#
_symmetry.space_group_name_H-M   'P 1'
#
loop_
_entity.id
_entity.type
_entity.pdbx_description
1 polymer ?
#
loop_
_entity_poly.entity_id
_entity_poly.type
_entity_poly.pdbx_seq_one_letter_code
_entity_poly.pdbx_strand_id
1 'polypeptide(L)'
;MTIRGLTHPYAGATACSRMFVNGFTFRWVKGDRYVAVMRGTCVDQRRVYIFSDHFNDGPVFETPQPLIDAIPAPHTEWADDSTLRQLIQQWLAKR
;
A
#
# COMPACT_ATOMS: atom_id res chain seq x y z
N MET A 1 -3.78 -13.92 -8.33
CA MET A 1 -2.87 -13.25 -9.28
C MET A 1 -1.53 -13.08 -8.59
N THR A 2 -0.45 -13.60 -9.16
CA THR A 2 0.90 -13.51 -8.57
C THR A 2 1.72 -12.55 -9.41
N ILE A 3 2.06 -11.38 -8.85
CA ILE A 3 2.88 -10.37 -9.53
C ILE A 3 4.34 -10.58 -9.13
N ARG A 4 5.23 -10.86 -10.09
CA ARG A 4 6.64 -11.16 -9.78
C ARG A 4 7.34 -9.93 -9.20
N GLY A 5 7.87 -10.06 -7.98
CA GLY A 5 8.55 -8.97 -7.27
C GLY A 5 7.61 -8.04 -6.51
N LEU A 6 6.36 -8.44 -6.34
CA LEU A 6 5.48 -7.96 -5.28
C LEU A 6 5.42 -9.06 -4.21
N THR A 7 5.84 -8.77 -2.99
CA THR A 7 5.64 -9.64 -1.85
C THR A 7 4.14 -9.82 -1.67
N HIS A 8 3.72 -11.06 -1.45
CA HIS A 8 2.32 -11.35 -1.23
C HIS A 8 1.83 -10.51 -0.03
N PRO A 9 0.95 -9.51 -0.24
CA PRO A 9 0.71 -8.47 0.75
C PRO A 9 0.13 -9.04 2.04
N TYR A 10 -0.46 -10.23 2.00
CA TYR A 10 -1.10 -10.89 3.15
C TYR A 10 -0.11 -11.58 4.09
N ALA A 11 1.17 -11.75 3.70
CA ALA A 11 2.12 -12.48 4.52
C ALA A 11 2.53 -11.72 5.80
N GLY A 12 2.37 -10.39 5.83
CA GLY A 12 2.49 -9.53 7.03
C GLY A 12 3.80 -9.66 7.83
N ALA A 13 4.81 -10.35 7.30
CA ALA A 13 6.05 -10.70 7.99
C ALA A 13 7.18 -9.68 7.72
N THR A 14 7.01 -8.84 6.70
CA THR A 14 8.02 -7.90 6.23
C THR A 14 7.62 -6.47 6.58
N ALA A 15 8.59 -5.64 6.96
CA ALA A 15 8.36 -4.23 7.21
C ALA A 15 7.79 -3.55 5.94
N CYS A 16 6.79 -2.70 6.13
CA CYS A 16 6.14 -2.00 5.02
C CYS A 16 5.64 -0.62 5.41
N SER A 17 5.53 0.21 4.38
CA SER A 17 4.96 1.54 4.39
C SER A 17 3.51 1.47 3.97
N ARG A 18 2.64 2.18 4.69
CA ARG A 18 1.21 2.20 4.41
C ARG A 18 0.65 3.62 4.38
N MET A 19 -0.22 3.87 3.40
CA MET A 19 -1.05 5.07 3.33
C MET A 19 -2.46 4.72 2.93
N PHE A 20 -3.43 5.41 3.53
CA PHE A 20 -4.82 5.38 3.09
C PHE A 20 -5.21 6.72 2.47
N VAL A 21 -5.64 6.70 1.20
CA VAL A 21 -6.02 7.89 0.44
C VAL A 21 -7.19 7.57 -0.49
N ASN A 22 -8.23 8.42 -0.51
CA ASN A 22 -9.39 8.33 -1.41
C ASN A 22 -10.08 6.95 -1.45
N GLY A 23 -10.21 6.28 -0.30
CA GLY A 23 -10.85 4.96 -0.25
C GLY A 23 -9.96 3.80 -0.67
N PHE A 24 -8.65 4.01 -0.80
CA PHE A 24 -7.68 2.97 -1.16
C PHE A 24 -6.55 2.89 -0.15
N THR A 25 -6.10 1.66 0.10
CA THR A 25 -4.87 1.40 0.85
C THR A 25 -3.73 1.12 -0.12
N PHE A 26 -2.63 1.82 0.09
CA PHE A 26 -1.37 1.65 -0.62
C PHE A 26 -0.34 1.04 0.33
N ARG A 27 0.30 -0.06 -0.09
CA ARG A 27 1.29 -0.77 0.71
C ARG A 27 2.57 -1.00 -0.07
N TRP A 28 3.68 -0.53 0.46
CA TRP A 28 5.00 -0.77 -0.10
C TRP A 28 5.86 -1.57 0.88
N VAL A 29 6.12 -2.83 0.53
CA VAL A 29 6.91 -3.75 1.36
C VAL A 29 8.40 -3.55 1.06
N LYS A 30 9.24 -3.63 2.10
CA LYS A 30 10.71 -3.58 1.93
C LYS A 30 11.18 -4.62 0.91
N GLY A 31 11.86 -4.15 -0.13
CA GLY A 31 12.42 -4.98 -1.20
C GLY A 31 11.47 -5.27 -2.37
N ASP A 32 10.22 -4.79 -2.30
CA ASP A 32 9.29 -4.93 -3.42
C ASP A 32 9.58 -3.95 -4.55
N ARG A 33 9.33 -4.43 -5.77
CA ARG A 33 9.37 -3.64 -7.00
C ARG A 33 8.03 -2.97 -7.32
N TYR A 34 7.03 -3.16 -6.45
CA TYR A 34 5.70 -2.64 -6.64
C TYR A 34 5.09 -2.18 -5.31
N VAL A 35 4.22 -1.18 -5.39
CA VAL A 35 3.30 -0.78 -4.32
C VAL A 35 1.96 -1.46 -4.60
N ALA A 36 1.47 -2.25 -3.65
CA ALA A 36 0.15 -2.88 -3.74
C ALA A 36 -0.96 -1.87 -3.47
N VAL A 37 -2.04 -1.94 -4.27
CA VAL A 37 -3.25 -1.11 -4.08
C VAL A 37 -4.44 -2.01 -3.76
N MET A 38 -5.15 -1.68 -2.68
CA MET A 38 -6.33 -2.39 -2.19
C MET A 38 -7.48 -1.40 -1.94
N ARG A 39 -8.74 -1.87 -1.98
CA ARG A 39 -9.91 -1.04 -1.65
C ARG A 39 -10.14 -0.96 -0.14
N GLY A 40 -10.63 0.19 0.31
CA GLY A 40 -10.94 0.47 1.69
C GLY A 40 -9.70 0.62 2.57
N THR A 41 -9.93 0.82 3.86
CA THR A 41 -8.85 0.90 4.85
C THR A 41 -8.48 -0.50 5.30
N CYS A 42 -7.31 -0.97 4.89
CA CYS A 42 -6.82 -2.30 5.22
C CYS A 42 -5.92 -2.21 6.46
N VAL A 43 -6.32 -2.87 7.55
CA VAL A 43 -5.56 -2.90 8.80
C VAL A 43 -4.95 -4.29 9.00
N ASP A 44 -3.66 -4.32 9.31
CA ASP A 44 -2.92 -5.52 9.72
C ASP A 44 -2.29 -5.28 11.10
N GLN A 45 -2.15 -6.34 11.88
CA GLN A 45 -1.63 -6.29 13.26
C GLN A 45 -0.08 -6.23 13.35
N ARG A 46 0.68 -5.96 12.28
CA ARG A 46 2.15 -6.15 12.26
C ARG A 46 2.93 -5.02 11.58
N ARG A 47 4.09 -4.68 12.19
CA ARG A 47 5.18 -3.76 11.77
C ARG A 47 4.91 -2.91 10.51
N VAL A 48 4.02 -1.93 10.65
CA VAL A 48 3.72 -0.93 9.62
C VAL A 48 4.25 0.43 10.04
N TYR A 49 4.89 1.13 9.11
CA TYR A 49 5.07 2.56 9.22
C TYR A 49 3.92 3.25 8.49
N ILE A 50 3.09 3.97 9.25
CA ILE A 50 1.91 4.64 8.74
C ILE A 50 2.24 6.12 8.58
N PHE A 51 2.22 6.59 7.34
CA PHE A 51 2.53 7.99 7.04
C PHE A 51 1.31 8.91 7.05
N SER A 52 0.14 8.33 6.81
CA SER A 52 -1.13 9.03 6.73
C SER A 52 -2.25 8.00 6.82
N ASP A 53 -3.13 8.16 7.80
CA ASP A 53 -4.36 7.38 7.92
C ASP A 53 -5.50 8.34 8.22
N HIS A 54 -6.37 8.54 7.24
CA HIS A 54 -7.61 9.29 7.42
C HIS A 54 -8.76 8.31 7.28
N PHE A 55 -9.14 7.71 8.40
CA PHE A 55 -10.36 6.91 8.48
C PHE A 55 -11.55 7.84 8.24
N ASN A 56 -12.13 7.78 7.03
CA ASN A 56 -13.52 8.20 6.86
C ASN A 56 -14.41 7.16 7.56
N ASP A 57 -15.68 7.51 7.83
CA ASP A 57 -16.73 6.60 8.37
C ASP A 57 -17.04 5.37 7.48
N GLY A 58 -16.19 5.08 6.50
CA GLY A 58 -16.28 3.92 5.63
C GLY A 58 -15.82 2.63 6.33
N PRO A 59 -16.09 1.48 5.69
CA PRO A 59 -15.75 0.18 6.25
C PRO A 59 -14.23 0.01 6.39
N VAL A 60 -13.80 -0.36 7.59
CA VAL A 60 -12.45 -0.87 7.87
C VAL A 60 -12.45 -2.35 7.57
N PHE A 61 -11.46 -2.81 6.82
CA PHE A 61 -11.32 -4.21 6.44
C PHE A 61 -10.08 -4.80 7.10
N GLU A 62 -10.28 -5.96 7.75
CA GLU A 62 -9.16 -6.80 8.12
C GLU A 62 -8.57 -7.44 6.86
N THR A 63 -7.25 -7.43 6.75
CA THR A 63 -6.57 -8.16 5.69
C THR A 63 -6.69 -9.67 5.86
N PRO A 64 -6.77 -10.44 4.76
CA PRO A 64 -6.41 -10.06 3.39
C PRO A 64 -7.54 -9.41 2.58
N GLN A 65 -7.22 -8.33 1.86
CA GLN A 65 -8.11 -7.70 0.87
C GLN A 65 -7.52 -7.85 -0.54
N PRO A 66 -8.34 -8.10 -1.58
CA PRO A 66 -7.82 -8.34 -2.93
C PRO A 66 -7.03 -7.14 -3.46
N LEU A 67 -5.91 -7.43 -4.14
CA LEU A 67 -5.23 -6.42 -4.97
C LEU A 67 -6.18 -5.95 -6.06
N ILE A 68 -6.33 -4.64 -6.19
CA ILE A 68 -7.02 -4.02 -7.32
C ILE A 68 -6.05 -3.40 -8.33
N ASP A 69 -4.80 -3.18 -7.92
CA ASP A 69 -3.75 -2.64 -8.78
C ASP A 69 -2.35 -2.81 -8.16
N ALA A 70 -1.31 -2.57 -8.95
CA ALA A 70 0.09 -2.52 -8.52
C ALA A 70 0.83 -1.39 -9.24
N ILE A 71 1.41 -0.47 -8.47
CA ILE A 71 2.18 0.67 -8.99
C ILE A 71 3.66 0.27 -9.03
N PRO A 72 4.38 0.41 -10.15
CA PRO A 72 5.83 0.19 -10.17
C PRO A 72 6.53 1.09 -9.15
N ALA A 73 7.33 0.47 -8.28
CA ALA A 73 8.09 1.17 -7.26
C ALA A 73 9.48 1.56 -7.80
N PRO A 74 9.96 2.79 -7.56
CA PRO A 74 11.32 3.19 -7.89
C PRO A 74 12.33 2.47 -6.99
N HIS A 75 13.62 2.56 -7.34
CA HIS A 75 14.72 1.96 -6.58
C HIS A 75 15.07 2.70 -5.27
N THR A 76 14.12 3.45 -4.69
CA THR A 76 14.32 4.19 -3.44
C THR A 76 13.89 3.36 -2.23
N GLU A 77 14.14 3.91 -1.03
CA GLU A 77 13.73 3.27 0.21
C GLU A 77 12.20 3.24 0.34
N TRP A 78 11.66 2.05 0.62
CA TRP A 78 10.24 1.83 0.86
C TRP A 78 9.65 2.75 1.94
N ALA A 79 10.48 3.21 2.88
CA ALA A 79 10.10 4.09 3.99
C ALA A 79 10.11 5.60 3.63
N ASP A 80 10.32 5.96 2.37
CA ASP A 80 10.24 7.35 1.92
C ASP A 80 8.77 7.78 1.71
N ASP A 81 8.28 8.60 2.64
CA ASP A 81 6.97 9.24 2.61
C ASP A 81 6.70 9.99 1.30
N SER A 82 7.66 10.81 0.88
CA SER A 82 7.49 11.75 -0.21
C SER A 82 7.34 11.03 -1.54
N THR A 83 8.18 10.01 -1.76
CA THR A 83 8.09 9.13 -2.93
C THR A 83 6.76 8.38 -2.93
N LEU A 84 6.35 7.80 -1.81
CA LEU A 84 5.08 7.05 -1.75
C LEU A 84 3.88 7.97 -2.04
N ARG A 85 3.84 9.18 -1.47
CA ARG A 85 2.80 10.18 -1.77
C ARG A 85 2.78 10.53 -3.25
N GLN A 86 3.94 10.77 -3.86
CA GLN A 86 4.03 11.11 -5.28
C GLN A 86 3.47 10.00 -6.17
N LEU A 87 3.83 8.74 -5.91
CA LEU A 87 3.31 7.58 -6.65
C LEU A 87 1.79 7.47 -6.53
N ILE A 88 1.25 7.69 -5.32
CA ILE A 88 -0.18 7.66 -5.05
C ILE A 88 -0.90 8.76 -5.84
N GLN A 89 -0.39 10.00 -5.80
CA GLN A 89 -1.00 11.12 -6.53
C GLN A 89 -0.99 10.89 -8.04
N GLN A 90 0.12 10.38 -8.59
CA GLN A 90 0.22 10.05 -10.02
C GLN A 90 -0.75 8.94 -10.44
N TRP A 91 -0.99 7.97 -9.58
CA TRP A 91 -1.95 6.89 -9.85
C TRP A 91 -3.40 7.38 -9.75
N LEU A 92 -3.72 8.19 -8.74
CA LEU A 92 -5.04 8.79 -8.58
C LEU A 92 -5.40 9.71 -9.76
N ALA A 93 -4.45 10.48 -10.28
CA ALA A 93 -4.68 11.39 -11.42
C ALA A 93 -4.97 10.67 -12.75
N LYS A 94 -4.71 9.37 -12.85
CA LYS A 94 -4.95 8.54 -14.04
C LYS A 94 -6.29 7.81 -14.01
N ARG A 95 -7.10 8.00 -12.97
CA ARG A 95 -8.42 7.40 -12.76
C ARG A 95 -9.50 8.45 -12.76
#